data_AF-A0A2V8ESN3-F1
#
_entry.id   AF-A0A2V8ESN3-F1
#
_cell.length_a   1.000
_cell.length_b   1.000
_cell.length_c   1.000
_cell.angle_alpha   90.00
_cell.angle_beta   90.00
_cell.angle_gamma   90.00
#
_symmetry.space_group_name_H-M   'P 1'
#
loop_
_entity.id
_entity.type
_entity.pdbx_description
1 polymer ?
#
loop_
_entity_poly.entity_id
_entity_poly.type
_entity_poly.pdbx_seq_one_letter_code
_entity_poly.pdbx_strand_id
1 'polypeptide(L)'
;FADTYLPGRSPVGLHLATNASIYRAGRISGIVGDARELGIDREPVPTAYFCDSIPSPFPWFLVRTVGQSTSVVGAVRAKLQAIEPLRSIYDVAPLDERIADAFEQNRLRTIVISVFAVAALSLACLGVWGTLSYLVTLRRREIGLRLSLGAPRVGILSHFLGQAVRVAVIACACGLALSAVFARVLSSMLYGVSASDPATLSRVVAIVLGVAVLAALVPAARAALAEPMRILREE
;
A
#
# COMPACT_ATOMS: atom_id res chain seq x y z
N PHE A 1 -26.98 7.49 -4.08
CA PHE A 1 -28.24 8.11 -3.62
C PHE A 1 -29.46 7.34 -4.11
N ALA A 2 -29.67 7.24 -5.44
CA ALA A 2 -30.84 6.59 -6.02
C ALA A 2 -31.00 5.14 -5.53
N ASP A 3 -29.94 4.34 -5.62
CA ASP A 3 -29.99 2.92 -5.21
C ASP A 3 -30.23 2.74 -3.70
N THR A 4 -29.70 3.66 -2.88
CA THR A 4 -29.81 3.61 -1.42
C THR A 4 -31.21 3.99 -0.94
N TYR A 5 -31.81 5.04 -1.51
CA TYR A 5 -33.05 5.63 -0.99
C TYR A 5 -34.30 5.29 -1.83
N LEU A 6 -34.11 4.84 -3.07
CA LEU A 6 -35.19 4.54 -4.02
C LEU A 6 -34.96 3.18 -4.70
N PRO A 7 -34.76 2.09 -3.94
CA PRO A 7 -34.47 0.79 -4.52
C PRO A 7 -35.64 0.33 -5.42
N GLY A 8 -35.34 0.04 -6.69
CA GLY A 8 -36.30 -0.50 -7.65
C GLY A 8 -37.38 0.47 -8.16
N ARG A 9 -37.30 1.77 -7.86
CA ARG A 9 -38.22 2.79 -8.42
C ARG A 9 -37.45 3.85 -9.20
N SER A 10 -38.03 4.31 -10.31
CA SER A 10 -37.47 5.44 -11.07
C SER A 10 -37.47 6.71 -10.19
N PRO A 11 -36.30 7.32 -9.91
CA PRO A 11 -36.19 8.56 -9.15
C PRO A 11 -36.73 9.78 -9.88
N VAL A 12 -36.70 9.76 -11.21
CA VAL A 12 -37.00 10.92 -12.05
C VAL A 12 -38.48 11.28 -11.93
N GLY A 13 -38.76 12.55 -11.65
CA GLY A 13 -40.12 13.07 -11.45
C GLY A 13 -40.60 13.08 -9.99
N LEU A 14 -39.92 12.38 -9.08
CA LEU A 14 -40.18 12.48 -7.64
C LEU A 14 -39.74 13.84 -7.10
N HIS A 15 -40.32 14.26 -5.97
CA HIS A 15 -39.96 15.51 -5.31
C HIS A 15 -39.12 15.21 -4.06
N LEU A 16 -38.00 15.91 -3.95
CA LEU A 16 -37.16 15.88 -2.77
C LEU A 16 -37.64 16.97 -1.81
N ALA A 17 -38.14 16.57 -0.64
CA ALA A 17 -38.42 17.48 0.45
C ALA A 17 -37.16 17.70 1.28
N THR A 18 -36.86 18.94 1.65
CA THR A 18 -35.72 19.31 2.49
C THR A 18 -36.22 20.15 3.65
N ASN A 19 -35.77 19.80 4.86
CA ASN A 19 -36.11 20.53 6.08
C ASN A 19 -35.15 21.70 6.36
N ALA A 20 -34.11 21.87 5.53
CA ALA A 20 -33.15 22.95 5.66
C ALA A 20 -33.65 24.20 4.90
N SER A 21 -33.79 25.32 5.60
CA SER A 21 -34.35 26.59 5.10
C SER A 21 -33.62 27.18 3.89
N ILE A 22 -32.37 26.77 3.65
CA ILE A 22 -31.52 27.23 2.54
C ILE A 22 -31.67 26.43 1.25
N TYR A 23 -32.31 25.26 1.28
CA TYR A 23 -32.53 24.44 0.09
C TYR A 23 -34.03 24.40 -0.21
N ARG A 24 -34.41 24.62 -1.47
CA ARG A 24 -35.81 24.49 -1.89
C ARG A 24 -36.15 23.05 -2.21
N ALA A 25 -37.38 22.64 -1.86
CA ALA A 25 -37.92 21.38 -2.34
C ALA A 25 -37.93 21.39 -3.89
N GLY A 26 -37.43 20.33 -4.49
CA GLY A 26 -37.17 20.28 -5.93
C GLY A 26 -37.58 18.95 -6.55
N ARG A 27 -38.00 18.99 -7.81
CA ARG A 27 -38.26 17.76 -8.59
C ARG A 27 -36.94 17.19 -9.08
N ILE A 28 -36.76 15.88 -8.93
CA ILE A 28 -35.61 15.16 -9.47
C ILE A 28 -35.72 15.13 -11.00
N SER A 29 -34.82 15.83 -11.68
CA SER A 29 -34.79 15.95 -13.15
C SER A 29 -34.01 14.83 -13.84
N GLY A 30 -33.06 14.22 -13.14
CA GLY A 30 -32.19 13.20 -13.70
C GLY A 30 -31.28 12.55 -12.67
N ILE A 31 -30.51 11.57 -13.14
CA ILE A 31 -29.51 10.83 -12.36
C ILE A 31 -28.18 10.93 -13.12
N VAL A 32 -27.10 11.10 -12.38
CA VAL A 32 -25.74 11.05 -12.89
C VAL A 32 -25.00 9.87 -12.26
N GLY A 33 -23.90 9.44 -12.87
CA GLY A 33 -23.04 8.40 -12.30
C GLY A 33 -22.43 8.83 -10.97
N ASP A 34 -21.96 7.85 -10.19
CA ASP A 34 -21.38 8.10 -8.88
C ASP A 34 -20.15 9.00 -8.96
N ALA A 35 -20.15 10.06 -8.14
CA ALA A 35 -19.06 11.02 -8.03
C ALA A 35 -18.43 10.97 -6.64
N ARG A 36 -17.10 10.97 -6.58
CA ARG A 36 -16.32 10.95 -5.34
C ARG A 36 -16.01 12.36 -4.84
N GLU A 37 -17.06 13.08 -4.45
CA GLU A 37 -17.00 14.49 -4.04
C GLU A 37 -16.20 14.73 -2.74
N LEU A 38 -16.09 13.72 -1.86
CA LEU A 38 -15.40 13.81 -0.57
C LEU A 38 -13.96 13.25 -0.61
N GLY A 39 -13.43 12.93 -1.78
CA GLY A 39 -12.11 12.33 -1.96
C GLY A 39 -12.15 10.99 -2.70
N ILE A 40 -11.11 10.73 -3.50
CA ILE A 40 -10.99 9.53 -4.34
C ILE A 40 -10.88 8.24 -3.51
N ASP A 41 -10.35 8.35 -2.29
CA ASP A 41 -10.15 7.27 -1.32
C ASP A 41 -11.42 6.84 -0.57
N ARG A 42 -12.52 7.60 -0.71
CA ARG A 42 -13.79 7.35 0.00
C ARG A 42 -14.86 6.85 -0.96
N GLU A 43 -15.73 5.98 -0.45
CA GLU A 43 -16.90 5.55 -1.21
C GLU A 43 -17.80 6.76 -1.55
N PRO A 44 -18.40 6.77 -2.75
CA PRO A 44 -19.36 7.80 -3.12
C PRO A 44 -20.49 7.85 -2.10
N VAL A 45 -20.58 8.97 -1.37
CA VAL A 45 -21.71 9.21 -0.48
C VAL A 45 -22.95 9.59 -1.28
N PRO A 46 -24.16 9.41 -0.74
CA PRO A 46 -25.37 9.89 -1.40
C PRO A 46 -25.35 11.41 -1.61
N THR A 47 -25.06 11.83 -2.84
CA THR A 47 -24.98 13.25 -3.24
C THR A 47 -26.19 13.65 -4.08
N ALA A 48 -26.71 14.86 -3.85
CA ALA A 48 -27.73 15.49 -4.68
C ALA A 48 -27.23 16.86 -5.14
N TYR A 49 -27.35 17.13 -6.44
CA TYR A 49 -26.97 18.40 -7.05
C TYR A 49 -28.21 19.26 -7.26
N PHE A 50 -28.13 20.52 -6.86
CA PHE A 50 -29.20 21.50 -7.03
C PHE A 50 -28.66 22.70 -7.79
N CYS A 51 -29.48 23.24 -8.69
CA CYS A 51 -29.21 24.53 -9.29
C CYS A 51 -29.93 25.57 -8.44
N ASP A 52 -29.21 26.20 -7.52
CA ASP A 52 -29.76 27.26 -6.67
C ASP A 52 -28.82 28.47 -6.67
N SER A 53 -29.40 29.67 -6.58
CA SER A 53 -28.67 30.94 -6.58
C SER A 53 -28.41 31.38 -5.15
N ILE A 54 -27.84 30.49 -4.35
CA ILE A 54 -27.55 30.78 -2.94
C ILE A 54 -26.35 31.73 -2.89
N PRO A 55 -26.48 32.94 -2.29
CA PRO A 55 -25.34 33.84 -2.14
C PRO A 55 -24.25 33.16 -1.30
N SER A 56 -23.12 32.82 -1.92
CA SER A 56 -21.94 32.31 -1.23
C SER A 56 -20.86 33.39 -1.18
N PRO A 57 -20.30 33.69 0.01
CA PRO A 57 -19.18 34.62 0.11
C PRO A 57 -17.92 34.10 -0.62
N PHE A 58 -17.82 32.77 -0.80
CA PHE A 58 -16.67 32.09 -1.42
C PHE A 58 -17.13 31.08 -2.48
N PRO A 59 -17.59 31.52 -3.67
CA PRO A 59 -17.99 30.63 -4.74
C PRO A 59 -16.76 30.00 -5.42
N TRP A 60 -16.89 28.72 -5.74
CA TRP A 60 -15.92 28.00 -6.56
C TRP A 60 -16.44 27.91 -7.99
N PHE A 61 -15.56 28.14 -8.96
CA PHE A 61 -15.89 28.02 -10.37
C PHE A 61 -15.04 26.95 -11.01
N LEU A 62 -15.71 26.00 -11.68
CA LEU A 62 -15.05 25.03 -12.54
C LEU A 62 -15.16 25.50 -13.99
N VAL A 63 -14.04 25.85 -14.61
CA VAL A 63 -14.01 26.36 -15.98
C VAL A 63 -13.39 25.29 -16.89
N ARG A 64 -14.18 24.78 -17.83
CA ARG A 64 -13.69 23.91 -18.89
C ARG A 64 -13.14 24.78 -20.02
N THR A 65 -11.90 24.52 -20.41
CA THR A 65 -11.22 25.26 -21.47
C THR A 65 -10.76 24.30 -22.58
N VAL A 66 -10.53 24.82 -23.78
CA VAL A 66 -9.95 24.09 -24.90
C VAL A 66 -8.54 24.63 -25.12
N GLY A 67 -7.51 23.83 -24.87
CA GLY A 67 -6.10 24.24 -24.94
C GLY A 67 -5.40 24.23 -23.57
N GLN A 68 -4.32 25.01 -23.42
CA GLN A 68 -3.57 25.08 -22.16
C GLN A 68 -4.36 25.85 -21.08
N SER A 69 -4.69 25.18 -19.97
CA SER A 69 -5.49 25.73 -18.86
C SER A 69 -4.92 27.03 -18.26
N THR A 70 -3.60 27.19 -18.27
CA THR A 70 -2.89 28.36 -17.72
C THR A 70 -3.14 29.63 -18.53
N SER A 71 -3.38 29.52 -19.83
CA SER A 71 -3.58 30.66 -20.74
C SER A 71 -4.90 31.40 -20.48
N VAL A 72 -5.91 30.72 -19.93
CA VAL A 72 -7.25 31.27 -19.70
C VAL A 72 -7.35 32.02 -18.37
N VAL A 73 -6.44 31.76 -17.44
CA VAL A 73 -6.43 32.36 -16.09
C VAL A 73 -6.38 33.89 -16.15
N GLY A 74 -5.51 34.44 -17.01
CA GLY A 74 -5.38 35.89 -17.17
C GLY A 74 -6.67 36.55 -17.69
N ALA A 75 -7.33 35.91 -18.66
CA ALA A 75 -8.59 36.39 -19.22
C ALA A 75 -9.74 36.36 -18.20
N VAL A 76 -9.84 35.27 -17.43
CA VAL A 76 -10.84 35.14 -16.35
C VAL A 76 -10.60 36.19 -15.27
N ARG A 77 -9.34 36.40 -14.87
CA ARG A 77 -8.98 37.41 -13.87
C ARG A 77 -9.35 38.82 -14.30
N ALA A 78 -9.02 39.20 -15.54
CA ALA A 78 -9.34 40.52 -16.07
C ALA A 78 -10.87 40.75 -16.13
N LYS A 79 -11.64 39.74 -16.52
CA LYS A 79 -13.10 39.82 -16.54
C LYS A 79 -13.71 39.93 -15.15
N LEU A 80 -13.22 39.15 -14.18
CA LEU A 80 -13.74 39.23 -12.82
C LEU A 80 -13.42 40.58 -12.17
N GLN A 81 -12.21 41.11 -12.38
CA GLN A 81 -11.85 42.45 -11.88
C GLN A 81 -12.69 43.57 -12.48
N ALA A 82 -13.19 43.41 -13.71
CA ALA A 82 -14.09 44.39 -14.33
C ALA A 82 -15.51 44.35 -13.73
N ILE A 83 -15.96 43.19 -13.25
CA ILE A 83 -17.30 43.01 -12.65
C ILE A 83 -17.26 43.31 -11.15
N GLU A 84 -16.25 42.81 -10.43
CA GLU A 84 -16.06 42.96 -8.99
C GLU A 84 -14.61 43.37 -8.68
N PRO A 85 -14.27 44.67 -8.73
CA PRO A 85 -12.89 45.16 -8.60
C PRO A 85 -12.24 44.86 -7.25
N LEU A 86 -13.04 44.76 -6.18
CA LEU A 86 -12.58 44.50 -4.82
C LEU A 86 -12.37 43.01 -4.52
N ARG A 87 -12.68 42.10 -5.47
CA ARG A 87 -12.60 40.67 -5.24
C ARG A 87 -11.27 40.11 -5.71
N SER A 88 -10.52 39.52 -4.77
CA SER A 88 -9.27 38.84 -5.07
C SER A 88 -9.52 37.40 -5.53
N ILE A 89 -8.82 36.97 -6.58
CA ILE A 89 -8.75 35.57 -6.98
C ILE A 89 -7.46 35.00 -6.41
N TYR A 90 -7.59 34.24 -5.33
CA TYR A 90 -6.44 33.73 -4.57
C TYR A 90 -6.13 32.25 -4.84
N ASP A 91 -7.00 31.53 -5.55
CA ASP A 91 -6.85 30.08 -5.71
C ASP A 91 -7.22 29.60 -7.10
N VAL A 92 -6.27 29.73 -8.04
CA VAL A 92 -6.42 29.24 -9.42
C VAL A 92 -5.37 28.19 -9.68
N ALA A 93 -5.81 26.96 -9.91
CA ALA A 93 -4.97 25.87 -10.34
C ALA A 93 -5.71 25.02 -11.39
N PRO A 94 -4.98 24.41 -12.34
CA PRO A 94 -5.53 23.34 -13.17
C PRO A 94 -6.11 22.23 -12.31
N LEU A 95 -7.20 21.61 -12.78
CA LEU A 95 -7.84 20.52 -12.04
C LEU A 95 -6.87 19.35 -11.82
N ASP A 96 -6.00 19.07 -12.79
CA ASP A 96 -5.01 17.99 -12.70
C ASP A 96 -4.01 18.20 -11.56
N GLU A 97 -3.60 19.45 -11.32
CA GLU A 97 -2.71 19.81 -10.21
C GLU A 97 -3.45 19.66 -8.87
N ARG A 98 -4.72 20.07 -8.81
CA ARG A 98 -5.57 19.86 -7.62
C ARG A 98 -5.76 18.39 -7.27
N ILE A 99 -5.96 17.57 -8.29
CA ILE A 99 -6.07 16.13 -8.13
C ILE A 99 -4.72 15.56 -7.68
N ALA A 100 -3.60 16.03 -8.25
CA ALA A 100 -2.25 15.60 -7.87
C ALA A 100 -1.91 15.96 -6.42
N ASP A 101 -2.26 17.16 -5.95
CA ASP A 101 -2.07 17.61 -4.56
C ASP A 101 -2.78 16.69 -3.57
N ALA A 102 -3.98 16.22 -3.92
CA ALA A 102 -4.71 15.25 -3.11
C ALA A 102 -3.96 13.91 -2.96
N PHE A 103 -3.05 13.57 -3.88
CA PHE A 103 -2.23 12.36 -3.82
C PHE A 103 -0.86 12.57 -3.15
N GLU A 104 -0.38 13.79 -2.98
CA GLU A 104 0.97 14.05 -2.44
C GLU A 104 1.14 13.55 -0.99
N GLN A 105 0.13 13.78 -0.13
CA GLN A 105 0.16 13.30 1.26
C GLN A 105 0.23 11.77 1.33
N ASN A 106 -0.50 11.08 0.45
CA ASN A 106 -0.45 9.62 0.35
C ASN A 106 0.91 9.15 -0.14
N ARG A 107 1.53 9.83 -1.11
CA ARG A 107 2.84 9.47 -1.65
C ARG A 107 3.94 9.54 -0.59
N LEU A 108 3.99 10.62 0.20
CA LEU A 108 4.97 10.75 1.30
C LEU A 108 4.79 9.64 2.33
N ARG A 109 3.55 9.35 2.72
CA ARG A 109 3.25 8.28 3.68
C ARG A 109 3.71 6.92 3.15
N THR A 110 3.43 6.62 1.89
CA THR A 110 3.86 5.37 1.23
C THR A 110 5.38 5.27 1.15
N ILE A 111 6.09 6.36 0.83
CA ILE A 111 7.56 6.36 0.80
C ILE A 111 8.12 6.02 2.18
N VAL A 112 7.68 6.68 3.24
CA VAL A 112 8.18 6.43 4.60
C VAL A 112 7.91 4.99 5.03
N ILE A 113 6.69 4.48 4.81
CA ILE A 113 6.33 3.09 5.13
C ILE A 113 7.20 2.11 4.31
N SER A 114 7.44 2.40 3.03
CA SER A 114 8.27 1.54 2.17
C SER A 114 9.71 1.46 2.65
N VAL A 115 10.30 2.57 3.11
CA VAL A 115 11.66 2.60 3.67
C VAL A 115 11.73 1.77 4.95
N PHE A 116 10.76 1.92 5.86
CA PHE A 116 10.69 1.10 7.07
C PHE A 116 10.49 -0.39 6.75
N ALA A 117 9.66 -0.72 5.76
CA ALA A 117 9.43 -2.10 5.34
C ALA A 117 10.71 -2.74 4.78
N VAL A 118 11.45 -2.02 3.92
CA VAL A 118 12.74 -2.49 3.39
C VAL A 118 13.78 -2.66 4.50
N ALA A 119 13.85 -1.72 5.45
CA ALA A 119 14.76 -1.82 6.58
C ALA A 119 14.42 -3.01 7.49
N ALA A 120 13.15 -3.20 7.83
CA ALA A 120 12.68 -4.32 8.63
C ALA A 120 12.94 -5.66 7.94
N LEU A 121 12.68 -5.75 6.63
CA LEU A 121 12.98 -6.95 5.85
C LEU A 121 14.48 -7.25 5.83
N SER A 122 15.32 -6.23 5.69
CA SER A 122 16.78 -6.36 5.72
C SER A 122 17.26 -6.87 7.08
N LEU A 123 16.75 -6.32 8.18
CA LEU A 123 17.05 -6.78 9.54
C LEU A 123 16.60 -8.22 9.78
N ALA A 124 15.41 -8.59 9.30
CA ALA A 124 14.91 -9.96 9.38
C ALA A 124 15.83 -10.93 8.61
N CYS A 125 16.23 -10.55 7.38
CA CYS A 125 17.15 -11.34 6.56
C CYS A 125 18.52 -11.52 7.24
N LEU A 126 19.07 -10.45 7.83
CA LEU A 126 20.33 -10.51 8.58
C LEU A 126 20.21 -11.38 9.84
N GLY A 127 19.10 -11.30 10.57
CA GLY A 127 18.84 -12.13 11.74
C GLY A 127 18.72 -13.61 11.39
N VAL A 128 17.98 -13.94 10.33
CA VAL A 128 17.88 -15.31 9.80
C VAL A 128 19.25 -15.82 9.35
N TRP A 129 20.02 -14.98 8.64
CA TRP A 129 21.37 -15.33 8.21
C TRP A 129 22.29 -15.63 9.38
N GLY A 130 22.36 -14.72 10.36
CA GLY A 130 23.21 -14.85 11.54
C GLY A 130 22.88 -16.09 12.37
N THR A 131 21.59 -16.30 12.65
CA THR A 131 21.13 -17.44 13.45
C THR A 131 21.37 -18.78 12.77
N LEU A 132 21.00 -18.94 11.49
CA LEU A 132 21.25 -20.18 10.75
C LEU A 132 22.74 -20.45 10.56
N SER A 133 23.53 -19.45 10.17
CA SER A 133 24.97 -19.61 9.97
C SER A 133 25.69 -19.98 11.27
N TYR A 134 25.24 -19.43 12.40
CA TYR A 134 25.77 -19.77 13.72
C TYR A 134 25.46 -21.23 14.09
N LEU A 135 24.20 -21.68 13.91
CA LEU A 135 23.80 -23.06 14.18
C LEU A 135 24.55 -24.09 13.33
N VAL A 136 24.79 -23.80 12.05
CA VAL A 136 25.59 -24.69 11.20
C VAL A 136 27.06 -24.71 11.63
N THR A 137 27.60 -23.56 12.05
CA THR A 137 28.98 -23.46 12.53
C THR A 137 29.21 -24.28 13.80
N LEU A 138 28.26 -24.25 14.74
CA LEU A 138 28.29 -25.09 15.96
C LEU A 138 28.31 -26.60 15.64
N ARG A 139 27.68 -27.01 14.54
CA ARG A 139 27.59 -28.43 14.13
C ARG A 139 28.72 -28.88 13.19
N ARG A 140 29.76 -28.05 12.98
CA ARG A 140 30.92 -28.42 12.14
C ARG A 140 31.62 -29.70 12.61
N ARG A 141 31.70 -29.94 13.92
CA ARG A 141 32.35 -31.14 14.48
C ARG A 141 31.61 -32.43 14.11
N GLU A 142 30.29 -32.43 14.18
CA GLU A 142 29.45 -33.55 13.72
C GLU A 142 29.57 -33.76 12.21
N ILE A 143 29.62 -32.68 11.44
CA ILE A 143 29.81 -32.73 9.98
C ILE A 143 31.16 -33.38 9.65
N GLY A 144 32.24 -32.96 10.32
CA GLY A 144 33.58 -33.53 10.17
C GLY A 144 33.66 -35.01 10.55
N LEU A 145 33.02 -35.41 11.67
CA LEU A 145 32.93 -36.81 12.10
C LEU A 145 32.14 -37.68 11.11
N ARG A 146 31.02 -37.19 10.57
CA ARG A 146 30.24 -37.94 9.56
C ARG A 146 31.01 -38.08 8.24
N LEU A 147 31.75 -37.04 7.85
CA LEU A 147 32.62 -37.06 6.67
C LEU A 147 33.76 -38.06 6.81
N SER A 148 34.42 -38.15 7.98
CA SER A 148 35.49 -39.14 8.21
C SER A 148 34.97 -40.58 8.26
N LEU A 149 33.71 -40.77 8.66
CA LEU A 149 33.00 -42.06 8.58
C LEU A 149 32.48 -42.41 7.17
N GLY A 150 32.78 -41.59 6.15
CA GLY A 150 32.43 -41.86 4.75
C GLY A 150 31.02 -41.43 4.33
N ALA A 151 30.33 -40.61 5.12
CA ALA A 151 28.99 -40.14 4.75
C ALA A 151 29.02 -39.25 3.49
N PRO A 152 28.06 -39.42 2.56
CA PRO A 152 28.00 -38.60 1.36
C PRO A 152 27.67 -37.14 1.70
N ARG A 153 28.48 -36.21 1.17
CA ARG A 153 28.33 -34.74 1.35
C ARG A 153 26.91 -34.24 1.08
N VAL A 154 26.25 -34.82 0.07
CA VAL A 154 24.87 -34.48 -0.33
C VAL A 154 23.85 -34.82 0.75
N GLY A 155 24.02 -35.93 1.46
CA GLY A 155 23.11 -36.35 2.55
C GLY A 155 23.23 -35.47 3.80
N ILE A 156 24.42 -34.95 4.06
CA ILE A 156 24.64 -33.98 5.14
C ILE A 156 24.00 -32.64 4.76
N LEU A 157 24.26 -32.15 3.54
CA LEU A 157 23.74 -30.88 3.06
C LEU A 157 22.21 -30.86 3.02
N SER A 158 21.57 -31.93 2.52
CA SER A 158 20.10 -32.03 2.43
C SER A 158 19.43 -32.02 3.81
N HIS A 159 20.05 -32.64 4.82
CA HIS A 159 19.53 -32.65 6.18
C HIS A 159 19.51 -31.25 6.81
N PHE A 160 20.61 -30.51 6.67
CA PHE A 160 20.70 -29.13 7.17
C PHE A 160 19.78 -28.18 6.40
N LEU A 161 19.71 -28.35 5.08
CA LEU A 161 18.82 -27.57 4.23
C LEU A 161 17.35 -27.82 4.60
N GLY A 162 16.97 -29.07 4.85
CA GLY A 162 15.63 -29.42 5.32
C GLY A 162 15.27 -28.79 6.67
N GLN A 163 16.22 -28.74 7.62
CA GLN A 163 16.01 -28.04 8.89
C GLN A 163 15.84 -26.53 8.69
N ALA A 164 16.69 -25.90 7.87
CA ALA A 164 16.61 -24.48 7.59
C ALA A 164 15.30 -24.09 6.89
N VAL A 165 14.90 -24.85 5.87
CA VAL A 165 13.63 -24.66 5.16
C VAL A 165 12.44 -24.83 6.11
N ARG A 166 12.46 -25.85 6.98
CA ARG A 166 11.36 -26.08 7.93
C ARG A 166 11.21 -24.91 8.90
N VAL A 167 12.32 -24.38 9.43
CA VAL A 167 12.30 -23.18 10.29
C VAL A 167 11.79 -21.96 9.53
N ALA A 168 12.26 -21.75 8.29
CA ALA A 168 11.83 -20.63 7.46
C ALA A 168 10.33 -20.70 7.11
N VAL A 169 9.80 -21.89 6.82
CA VAL A 169 8.37 -22.10 6.56
C VAL A 169 7.54 -21.78 7.80
N ILE A 170 7.97 -22.23 8.99
CA ILE A 170 7.27 -21.90 10.25
C ILE A 170 7.30 -20.39 10.51
N ALA A 171 8.46 -19.75 10.33
CA ALA A 171 8.60 -18.30 10.46
C ALA A 171 7.68 -17.54 9.50
N CYS A 172 7.61 -17.97 8.23
CA CYS A 172 6.71 -17.39 7.23
C CYS A 172 5.24 -17.59 7.59
N ALA A 173 4.85 -18.78 8.06
CA ALA A 173 3.47 -19.05 8.48
C ALA A 173 3.05 -18.17 9.67
N CYS A 174 3.90 -18.06 10.68
CA CYS A 174 3.67 -17.16 11.82
C CYS A 174 3.61 -15.69 11.38
N GLY A 175 4.52 -15.26 10.50
CA GLY A 175 4.55 -13.90 9.95
C GLY A 175 3.29 -13.55 9.15
N LEU A 176 2.80 -14.47 8.32
CA LEU A 176 1.56 -14.30 7.57
C LEU A 176 0.34 -14.23 8.50
N ALA A 177 0.29 -15.06 9.54
CA ALA A 177 -0.78 -15.03 10.53
C ALA A 177 -0.80 -13.67 11.28
N LEU A 178 0.36 -13.20 11.75
CA LEU A 178 0.50 -11.90 12.37
C LEU A 178 0.13 -10.76 11.41
N SER A 179 0.59 -10.83 10.16
CA SER A 179 0.26 -9.85 9.13
C SER A 179 -1.24 -9.76 8.90
N ALA A 180 -1.96 -10.89 8.85
CA ALA A 180 -3.42 -10.90 8.71
C ALA A 180 -4.15 -10.24 9.90
N VAL A 181 -3.65 -10.46 11.13
CA VAL A 181 -4.19 -9.80 12.33
C VAL A 181 -3.96 -8.30 12.28
N PHE A 182 -2.73 -7.86 12.00
CA PHE A 182 -2.40 -6.44 11.86
C PHE A 182 -3.17 -5.78 10.71
N ALA A 183 -3.32 -6.47 9.58
CA ALA A 183 -4.09 -5.99 8.44
C ALA A 183 -5.55 -5.69 8.81
N ARG A 184 -6.19 -6.53 9.65
CA ARG A 184 -7.55 -6.28 10.15
C ARG A 184 -7.63 -5.10 11.12
N VAL A 185 -6.64 -4.95 12.00
CA VAL A 185 -6.59 -3.81 12.92
C VAL A 185 -6.40 -2.52 12.13
N LEU A 186 -5.48 -2.52 11.15
CA LEU A 186 -5.20 -1.35 10.32
C LEU A 186 -6.30 -1.06 9.31
N SER A 187 -7.04 -2.04 8.79
CA SER A 187 -8.16 -1.80 7.87
C SER A 187 -9.29 -0.99 8.51
N SER A 188 -9.41 -1.01 9.84
CA SER A 188 -10.34 -0.11 10.56
C SER A 188 -9.91 1.37 10.50
N MET A 189 -8.63 1.63 10.20
CA MET A 189 -8.03 2.96 10.08
C MET A 189 -7.69 3.36 8.63
N LEU A 190 -7.54 2.39 7.72
CA LEU A 190 -7.25 2.62 6.31
C LEU A 190 -8.53 2.42 5.48
N TYR A 191 -9.21 3.51 5.14
CA TYR A 191 -10.26 3.50 4.13
C TYR A 191 -9.63 3.40 2.73
N GLY A 192 -10.15 2.50 1.89
CA GLY A 192 -9.85 2.47 0.45
C GLY A 192 -8.57 1.73 0.01
N VAL A 193 -7.83 1.09 0.92
CA VAL A 193 -6.63 0.29 0.55
C VAL A 193 -6.87 -1.19 0.89
N SER A 194 -6.76 -2.06 -0.11
CA SER A 194 -6.81 -3.50 0.13
C SER A 194 -5.66 -3.89 1.06
N ALA A 195 -5.99 -4.27 2.30
CA ALA A 195 -4.99 -4.64 3.32
C ALA A 195 -4.25 -5.95 2.99
N SER A 196 -4.63 -6.62 1.90
CA SER A 196 -4.06 -7.89 1.45
C SER A 196 -3.70 -7.79 -0.02
N ASP A 197 -2.42 -7.55 -0.30
CA ASP A 197 -1.84 -7.69 -1.64
C ASP A 197 -1.06 -9.02 -1.73
N PRO A 198 -1.63 -10.05 -2.38
CA PRO A 198 -0.98 -11.35 -2.52
C PRO A 198 0.35 -11.28 -3.28
N ALA A 199 0.50 -10.32 -4.19
CA ALA A 199 1.73 -10.15 -4.96
C ALA A 199 2.88 -9.67 -4.07
N THR A 200 2.60 -8.73 -3.16
CA THR A 200 3.60 -8.25 -2.20
C THR A 200 3.97 -9.34 -1.18
N LEU A 201 2.98 -10.05 -0.62
CA LEU A 201 3.23 -11.12 0.35
C LEU A 201 4.05 -12.27 -0.24
N SER A 202 3.72 -12.70 -1.46
CA SER A 202 4.45 -13.78 -2.14
C SER A 202 5.91 -13.39 -2.43
N ARG A 203 6.18 -12.14 -2.84
CA ARG A 203 7.55 -11.63 -3.03
C ARG A 203 8.35 -11.62 -1.71
N VAL A 204 7.75 -11.18 -0.61
CA VAL A 204 8.42 -11.16 0.70
C VAL A 204 8.77 -12.57 1.15
N VAL A 205 7.83 -13.50 1.06
CA VAL A 205 8.06 -14.92 1.40
C VAL A 205 9.18 -15.52 0.55
N ALA A 206 9.19 -15.24 -0.76
CA ALA A 206 10.25 -15.72 -1.66
C ALA A 206 11.64 -15.17 -1.27
N ILE A 207 11.74 -13.89 -0.93
CA ILE A 207 12.99 -13.28 -0.48
C ILE A 207 13.50 -13.92 0.81
N VAL A 208 12.63 -14.08 1.82
CA VAL A 208 13.00 -14.67 3.11
C VAL A 208 13.43 -16.13 2.96
N LEU A 209 12.70 -16.92 2.15
CA LEU A 209 13.09 -18.30 1.84
C LEU A 209 14.43 -18.36 1.11
N GLY A 210 14.66 -17.48 0.12
CA GLY A 210 15.92 -17.38 -0.59
C GLY A 210 17.09 -17.08 0.35
N VAL A 211 16.93 -16.11 1.26
CA VAL A 211 17.95 -15.78 2.26
C VAL A 211 18.20 -16.93 3.24
N ALA A 212 17.14 -17.61 3.71
CA ALA A 212 17.28 -18.77 4.59
C ALA A 212 18.05 -19.93 3.93
N VAL A 213 17.75 -20.20 2.65
CA VAL A 213 18.45 -21.22 1.86
C VAL A 213 19.93 -20.85 1.68
N LEU A 214 20.24 -19.61 1.31
CA LEU A 214 21.63 -19.15 1.17
C LEU A 214 22.38 -19.18 2.50
N ALA A 215 21.74 -18.76 3.60
CA ALA A 215 22.30 -18.79 4.94
C ALA A 215 22.63 -20.20 5.44
N ALA A 216 21.88 -21.21 5.00
CA ALA A 216 22.14 -22.60 5.33
C ALA A 216 23.17 -23.25 4.39
N LEU A 217 23.10 -22.96 3.08
CA LEU A 217 23.99 -23.54 2.07
C LEU A 217 25.42 -23.04 2.19
N VAL A 218 25.64 -21.73 2.36
CA VAL A 218 26.99 -21.15 2.32
C VAL A 218 27.89 -21.70 3.45
N PRO A 219 27.46 -21.73 4.73
CA PRO A 219 28.29 -22.28 5.81
C PRO A 219 28.43 -23.80 5.74
N ALA A 220 27.38 -24.51 5.32
CA ALA A 220 27.41 -25.97 5.23
C ALA A 220 28.30 -26.44 4.07
N ALA A 221 28.27 -25.74 2.92
CA ALA A 221 29.17 -25.98 1.80
C ALA A 221 30.62 -25.67 2.19
N ARG A 222 30.87 -24.56 2.88
CA ARG A 222 32.21 -24.23 3.42
C ARG A 222 32.72 -25.33 4.37
N ALA A 223 31.88 -25.84 5.26
CA ALA A 223 32.25 -26.92 6.19
C ALA A 223 32.50 -28.26 5.48
N ALA A 224 31.77 -28.56 4.41
CA ALA A 224 31.94 -29.80 3.64
C ALA A 224 33.15 -29.77 2.68
N LEU A 225 33.58 -28.56 2.27
CA LEU A 225 34.76 -28.33 1.42
C LEU A 225 36.05 -28.18 2.22
N ALA A 226 35.97 -27.72 3.47
CA ALA A 226 37.12 -27.68 4.37
C ALA A 226 37.63 -29.10 4.64
N GLU A 227 38.93 -29.32 4.44
CA GLU A 227 39.55 -30.64 4.60
C GLU A 227 39.32 -31.17 6.03
N PRO A 228 38.80 -32.41 6.18
CA PRO A 228 38.49 -32.98 7.49
C PRO A 228 39.68 -32.98 8.44
N MET A 229 40.90 -33.16 7.91
CA MET A 229 42.14 -33.11 8.69
C MET A 229 42.47 -31.71 9.24
N ARG A 230 42.03 -30.64 8.57
CA ARG A 230 42.29 -29.27 9.01
C ARG A 230 41.30 -28.83 10.08
N ILE A 231 40.06 -29.31 10.01
CA ILE A 231 39.01 -29.09 11.03
C ILE A 231 39.35 -29.77 12.37
N LEU A 232 40.06 -30.91 12.33
CA LEU A 232 40.53 -31.61 13.54
C LEU A 232 41.85 -31.08 14.10
N ARG A 233 42.53 -30.16 13.40
CA ARG A 233 43.87 -29.63 13.74
C ARG A 233 43.88 -28.14 14.05
N GLU A 234 42.73 -27.45 13.92
CA GLU A 234 42.56 -26.07 14.43
C GLU A 234 42.31 -26.00 15.95
N GLU A 235 42.53 -27.12 16.66
CA GLU A 235 42.88 -27.18 18.08
C GLU A 235 44.18 -27.97 18.27
#